data_AF-A0A401ZTD4-F1
#
_entry.id   AF-A0A401ZTD4-F1
#
_cell.length_a   1.000
_cell.length_b   1.000
_cell.length_c   1.000
_cell.angle_alpha   90.00
_cell.angle_beta   90.00
_cell.angle_gamma   90.00
#
_symmetry.space_group_name_H-M   'P 1'
#
loop_
_entity.id
_entity.type
_entity.pdbx_description
1 polymer ?
#
loop_
_entity_poly.entity_id
_entity_poly.type
_entity_poly.pdbx_seq_one_letter_code
_entity_poly.pdbx_strand_id
1 'polypeptide(L)'
;MYLYRAVDSNGNILEFLLRPTRDAESAKCFFVKALASTARSASQACPISEQMAPPTTPTDTTIITPIPRVINVDKNAAYPKAIAELKATGMLAQHVELRQVKYLNNLIEQDHRFLKRLTKPGMGFFSFETAWRTIQGFEVMNMLRKGQVQGVNKGDVQRQATLVARLFGIVA
;
A
#
# COMPACT_ATOMS: atom_id res chain seq x y z
N MET A 1 15.19 -11.99 3.74
CA MET A 1 13.81 -11.48 3.94
C MET A 1 13.77 -10.02 3.55
N TYR A 2 12.83 -9.64 2.70
CA TYR A 2 12.71 -8.31 2.11
C TYR A 2 11.28 -7.82 2.28
N LEU A 3 11.15 -6.62 2.82
CA LEU A 3 9.87 -5.92 2.93
C LEU A 3 9.71 -4.98 1.74
N TYR A 4 8.72 -5.29 0.92
CA TYR A 4 8.20 -4.37 -0.09
C TYR A 4 7.10 -3.53 0.54
N ARG A 5 7.10 -2.24 0.23
CA ARG A 5 6.12 -1.30 0.80
C ARG A 5 5.83 -0.20 -0.22
N ALA A 6 4.56 0.14 -0.35
CA ALA A 6 4.05 1.15 -1.27
C ALA A 6 3.38 2.23 -0.44
N VAL A 7 3.70 3.48 -0.77
CA VAL A 7 3.08 4.66 -0.18
C VAL A 7 2.61 5.58 -1.30
N ASP A 8 1.54 6.32 -1.04
CA ASP A 8 1.08 7.37 -1.95
C ASP A 8 1.96 8.64 -1.81
N SER A 9 1.65 9.67 -2.60
CA SER A 9 2.32 10.98 -2.55
C SER A 9 2.14 11.72 -1.22
N ASN A 10 1.12 11.38 -0.45
CA ASN A 10 0.82 11.96 0.86
C ASN A 10 1.51 11.20 2.00
N GLY A 11 2.26 10.14 1.69
CA GLY A 11 2.90 9.27 2.67
C GLY A 11 1.92 8.30 3.35
N ASN A 12 0.75 8.07 2.75
CA ASN A 12 -0.17 7.04 3.21
C ASN A 12 0.27 5.67 2.76
N ILE A 13 0.02 4.66 3.58
CA ILE A 13 0.45 3.29 3.31
C ILE A 13 -0.60 2.66 2.42
N LEU A 14 -0.20 2.23 1.22
CA LEU A 14 -1.09 1.57 0.27
C LEU A 14 -1.03 0.05 0.44
N GLU A 15 0.18 -0.49 0.51
CA GLU A 15 0.37 -1.93 0.55
C GLU A 15 1.76 -2.30 1.08
N PHE A 16 1.87 -3.49 1.68
CA PHE A 16 3.14 -4.08 2.06
C PHE A 16 3.18 -5.58 1.77
N LEU A 17 4.37 -6.11 1.53
CA LEU A 17 4.58 -7.52 1.25
C LEU A 17 5.98 -7.95 1.70
N LEU A 18 6.05 -8.90 2.62
CA LEU A 18 7.27 -9.60 2.96
C LEU A 18 7.52 -10.72 1.94
N ARG A 19 8.76 -10.85 1.48
CA ARG A 19 9.22 -11.94 0.61
C ARG A 19 10.58 -12.46 1.07
N PRO A 20 10.92 -13.73 0.80
CA PRO A 20 12.24 -14.25 1.11
C PRO A 20 13.33 -13.63 0.24
N THR A 21 13.01 -13.34 -1.04
CA THR A 21 13.94 -12.90 -2.08
C THR A 21 13.61 -11.50 -2.63
N ARG A 22 14.61 -10.88 -3.29
CA ARG A 22 14.51 -9.55 -3.89
C ARG A 22 14.59 -9.60 -5.42
N ASP A 23 13.85 -10.54 -6.02
CA ASP A 23 13.84 -10.85 -7.45
C ASP A 23 12.69 -10.17 -8.21
N ALA A 24 12.71 -10.29 -9.54
CA ALA A 24 11.70 -9.70 -10.43
C ALA A 24 10.30 -10.28 -10.17
N GLU A 25 10.19 -11.58 -9.92
CA GLU A 25 8.91 -12.25 -9.61
C GLU A 25 8.27 -11.71 -8.33
N SER A 26 9.07 -11.54 -7.27
CA SER A 26 8.60 -10.95 -6.01
C SER A 26 8.19 -9.49 -6.19
N ALA A 27 8.94 -8.71 -6.98
CA ALA A 27 8.61 -7.34 -7.30
C ALA A 27 7.31 -7.23 -8.12
N LYS A 28 7.13 -8.11 -9.10
CA LYS A 28 5.91 -8.21 -9.92
C LYS A 28 4.68 -8.52 -9.07
N CYS A 29 4.76 -9.58 -8.25
CA CYS A 29 3.71 -9.93 -7.30
C CYS A 29 3.34 -8.74 -6.40
N PHE A 30 4.35 -8.01 -5.93
CA PHE A 30 4.14 -6.83 -5.10
C PHE A 30 3.40 -5.71 -5.85
N PHE A 31 3.80 -5.37 -7.07
CA PHE A 31 3.12 -4.34 -7.86
C PHE A 31 1.67 -4.70 -8.14
N VAL A 32 1.37 -5.95 -8.50
CA VAL A 32 -0.01 -6.42 -8.70
C VAL A 32 -0.84 -6.20 -7.44
N LYS A 33 -0.29 -6.59 -6.28
CA LYS A 33 -0.96 -6.39 -4.99
C LYS A 33 -1.21 -4.91 -4.70
N ALA A 34 -0.21 -4.06 -4.89
CA ALA A 34 -0.30 -2.63 -4.60
C ALA A 34 -1.28 -1.88 -5.51
N LEU A 35 -1.30 -2.21 -6.80
CA LEU A 35 -2.25 -1.63 -7.77
C LEU A 35 -3.69 -2.04 -7.46
N ALA A 36 -3.90 -3.32 -7.11
CA ALA A 36 -5.21 -3.81 -6.69
C ALA A 36 -5.71 -3.16 -5.39
N SER A 37 -4.80 -2.88 -4.44
CA SER A 37 -5.16 -2.19 -3.20
C SER A 37 -5.52 -0.72 -3.42
N THR A 38 -4.83 -0.05 -4.35
CA THR A 38 -5.18 1.32 -4.77
C THR A 38 -6.58 1.38 -5.40
N ALA A 39 -6.95 0.37 -6.20
CA ALA A 39 -8.28 0.26 -6.77
C ALA A 39 -9.39 0.15 -5.70
N ARG A 40 -9.14 -0.64 -4.65
CA ARG A 40 -10.07 -0.83 -3.52
C ARG A 40 -10.21 0.42 -2.65
N SER A 41 -9.13 1.16 -2.43
CA SER A 41 -9.20 2.41 -1.67
C SER A 41 -9.97 3.51 -2.42
N ALA A 42 -9.91 3.53 -3.76
CA ALA A 42 -10.62 4.50 -4.58
C ALA A 42 -12.14 4.25 -4.65
N SER A 43 -12.57 2.99 -4.71
CA SER A 43 -14.00 2.64 -4.71
C SER A 43 -14.70 2.94 -3.38
N GLN A 44 -13.95 3.11 -2.29
CA GLN A 44 -14.47 3.44 -0.97
C GLN A 44 -14.62 4.95 -0.71
N ALA A 45 -14.20 5.80 -1.66
CA ALA A 45 -14.24 7.27 -1.55
C ALA A 45 -15.40 7.93 -2.33
N CYS A 46 -16.26 7.17 -3.03
CA CYS A 46 -17.43 7.70 -3.71
C CYS A 46 -18.66 7.70 -2.78
N PRO A 47 -19.17 8.85 -2.33
CA PRO A 47 -20.51 8.92 -1.74
C PRO A 47 -21.55 8.77 -2.85
N ILE A 48 -22.44 7.80 -2.72
CA ILE A 48 -23.61 7.65 -3.58
C ILE A 48 -24.60 8.76 -3.19
N SER A 49 -24.82 9.73 -4.09
CA SER A 49 -26.02 10.58 -4.09
C SER A 49 -26.91 10.17 -5.26
N GLU A 50 -28.17 9.86 -4.94
CA GLU A 50 -29.19 9.34 -5.86
C GLU A 50 -29.75 10.38 -6.86
N GLN A 51 -30.28 9.82 -7.97
CA GLN A 51 -31.43 10.24 -8.81
C GLN A 51 -31.26 11.00 -10.15
N MET A 52 -31.79 10.32 -11.19
CA MET A 52 -32.66 10.75 -12.32
C MET A 52 -32.10 10.96 -13.76
N ALA A 53 -32.69 10.17 -14.67
CA ALA A 53 -32.89 10.26 -16.14
C ALA A 53 -31.79 9.78 -17.13
N PRO A 54 -32.15 9.09 -18.24
CA PRO A 54 -31.20 8.54 -19.21
C PRO A 54 -30.90 9.54 -20.35
N PRO A 55 -29.69 9.52 -20.93
CA PRO A 55 -29.61 9.22 -22.35
C PRO A 55 -28.43 8.31 -22.76
N THR A 56 -28.74 7.49 -23.77
CA THR A 56 -27.90 6.81 -24.76
C THR A 56 -26.47 7.33 -24.97
N THR A 57 -25.47 6.44 -24.76
CA THR A 57 -24.45 5.93 -25.72
C THR A 57 -23.49 5.02 -24.92
N PRO A 58 -23.07 3.83 -25.39
CA PRO A 58 -22.12 2.99 -24.66
C PRO A 58 -20.70 3.53 -24.91
N THR A 59 -20.33 4.59 -24.19
CA THR A 59 -18.92 5.01 -24.10
C THR A 59 -18.29 4.25 -22.94
N ASP A 60 -17.22 3.51 -23.24
CA ASP A 60 -16.34 2.77 -22.34
C ASP A 60 -16.49 3.15 -20.86
N THR A 61 -17.31 2.39 -20.13
CA THR A 61 -17.33 2.45 -18.67
C THR A 61 -16.11 1.66 -18.16
N THR A 62 -14.92 2.19 -18.45
CA THR A 62 -13.69 1.72 -17.83
C THR A 62 -13.72 2.19 -16.39
N ILE A 63 -13.93 1.27 -15.47
CA ILE A 63 -13.88 1.50 -14.02
C ILE A 63 -12.63 2.33 -13.72
N ILE A 64 -12.82 3.56 -13.21
CA ILE A 64 -11.75 4.50 -12.84
C ILE A 64 -11.01 3.93 -11.63
N THR A 65 -10.12 2.97 -11.90
CA THR A 65 -9.06 2.58 -11.00
C THR A 65 -7.97 3.65 -11.12
N PRO A 66 -7.45 4.25 -10.04
CA PRO A 66 -6.38 5.22 -10.17
C PRO A 66 -5.09 4.49 -10.52
N ILE A 67 -4.90 4.23 -11.81
CA ILE A 67 -3.65 3.75 -12.37
C ILE A 67 -2.63 4.89 -12.19
N PRO A 68 -1.54 4.67 -11.44
CA PRO A 68 -0.59 5.72 -11.14
C PRO A 68 0.12 6.15 -12.43
N ARG A 69 0.22 7.47 -12.66
CA ARG A 69 0.98 8.00 -13.81
C ARG A 69 2.48 7.71 -13.70
N VAL A 70 3.00 7.70 -12.47
CA VAL A 70 4.42 7.57 -12.18
C VAL A 70 4.60 6.66 -10.97
N ILE A 71 5.55 5.73 -11.05
CA ILE A 71 5.99 4.89 -9.93
C ILE A 71 7.46 5.20 -9.64
N ASN A 72 7.73 5.67 -8.43
CA ASN A 72 9.09 5.85 -7.93
C ASN A 72 9.57 4.57 -7.24
N VAL A 73 10.77 4.11 -7.59
CA VAL A 73 11.40 2.93 -6.99
C VAL A 73 12.88 3.19 -6.71
N ASP A 74 13.50 2.30 -5.95
CA ASP A 74 14.96 2.28 -5.83
C ASP A 74 15.64 1.71 -7.09
N LYS A 75 16.97 1.75 -7.12
CA LYS A 75 17.78 1.34 -8.28
C LYS A 75 17.96 -0.18 -8.43
N ASN A 76 17.11 -1.01 -7.82
CA ASN A 76 17.19 -2.45 -7.98
C ASN A 76 16.80 -2.91 -9.40
N ALA A 77 17.67 -3.72 -10.01
CA ALA A 77 17.47 -4.32 -11.33
C ALA A 77 16.22 -5.21 -11.47
N ALA A 78 15.63 -5.65 -10.35
CA ALA A 78 14.37 -6.40 -10.35
C ALA A 78 13.18 -5.55 -10.84
N TYR A 79 13.14 -4.25 -10.52
CA TYR A 79 11.96 -3.42 -10.81
C TYR A 79 11.75 -3.15 -12.30
N PRO A 80 12.77 -2.79 -13.10
CA PRO A 80 12.58 -2.62 -14.54
C PRO A 80 12.07 -3.89 -15.23
N LYS A 81 12.60 -5.06 -14.83
CA LYS A 81 12.16 -6.36 -15.36
C LYS A 81 10.69 -6.64 -15.04
N ALA A 82 10.32 -6.49 -13.77
CA ALA A 82 8.94 -6.67 -13.32
C ALA A 82 7.96 -5.72 -14.03
N ILE A 83 8.33 -4.44 -14.20
CA ILE A 83 7.49 -3.45 -14.88
C ILE A 83 7.34 -3.76 -16.38
N ALA A 84 8.42 -4.18 -17.05
CA ALA A 84 8.35 -4.57 -18.46
C ALA A 84 7.39 -5.76 -18.66
N GLU A 85 7.46 -6.76 -17.79
CA GLU A 85 6.53 -7.89 -17.81
C GLU A 85 5.09 -7.47 -17.53
N LEU A 86 4.85 -6.60 -16.53
CA LEU A 86 3.50 -6.13 -16.19
C LEU A 86 2.86 -5.32 -17.32
N LYS A 87 3.67 -4.56 -18.07
CA LYS A 87 3.23 -3.88 -19.29
C LYS A 87 2.91 -4.89 -20.39
N ALA A 88 3.77 -5.89 -20.60
CA ALA A 88 3.55 -6.94 -21.60
C ALA A 88 2.28 -7.76 -21.33
N THR A 89 1.95 -8.03 -20.06
CA THR A 89 0.72 -8.75 -19.68
C THR A 89 -0.53 -7.87 -19.63
N GLY A 90 -0.41 -6.56 -19.87
CA GLY A 90 -1.53 -5.61 -19.81
C GLY A 90 -2.03 -5.30 -18.40
N MET A 91 -1.31 -5.72 -17.35
CA MET A 91 -1.67 -5.43 -15.96
C MET A 91 -1.28 -4.01 -15.52
N LEU A 92 -0.34 -3.39 -16.24
CA LEU A 92 0.07 -2.00 -16.04
C LEU A 92 -0.01 -1.24 -17.36
N ALA A 93 -0.60 -0.05 -17.34
CA ALA A 93 -0.74 0.76 -18.54
C ALA A 93 0.62 1.20 -19.10
N GLN A 94 0.71 1.25 -20.43
CA GLN A 94 1.96 1.51 -21.16
C GLN A 94 2.53 2.90 -20.85
N HIS A 95 1.64 3.87 -20.61
CA HIS A 95 1.99 5.25 -20.30
C HIS A 95 2.54 5.45 -18.87
N VAL A 96 2.49 4.43 -17.99
CA VAL A 96 3.02 4.55 -16.63
C VAL A 96 4.54 4.68 -16.67
N GLU A 97 5.06 5.74 -16.09
CA GLU A 97 6.50 6.02 -16.04
C GLU A 97 7.13 5.39 -14.80
N LEU A 98 8.27 4.70 -14.98
CA LEU A 98 9.08 4.21 -13.86
C LEU A 98 10.26 5.16 -13.63
N ARG A 99 10.41 5.65 -12.40
CA ARG A 99 11.51 6.53 -12.01
C ARG A 99 12.40 5.88 -10.96
N GLN A 100 13.71 5.88 -11.21
CA GLN A 100 14.74 5.31 -10.32
C GLN A 100 15.61 6.42 -9.70
N VAL A 101 14.96 7.38 -9.05
CA VAL A 101 15.60 8.59 -8.56
C VAL A 101 15.84 8.49 -7.06
N LYS A 102 17.13 8.42 -6.67
CA LYS A 102 17.54 8.17 -5.28
C LYS A 102 16.89 9.12 -4.26
N TYR A 103 16.85 10.42 -4.56
CA TYR A 103 16.36 11.43 -3.63
C TYR A 103 14.82 11.44 -3.49
N LEU A 104 14.08 10.95 -4.47
CA LEU A 104 12.61 10.85 -4.38
C LEU A 104 12.17 9.71 -3.44
N ASN A 105 13.08 8.79 -3.13
CA ASN A 105 12.81 7.69 -2.20
C ASN A 105 12.91 8.13 -0.72
N ASN A 106 13.30 9.37 -0.43
CA ASN A 106 13.40 9.90 0.93
C ASN A 106 12.08 9.77 1.71
N LEU A 107 10.92 9.89 1.05
CA LEU A 107 9.61 9.70 1.67
C LEU A 107 9.45 8.26 2.18
N ILE A 108 9.80 7.28 1.34
CA ILE A 108 9.78 5.85 1.70
C ILE A 108 10.78 5.57 2.83
N GLU A 109 11.97 6.18 2.75
CA GLU A 109 13.00 6.05 3.76
C GLU A 109 12.61 6.65 5.11
N GLN A 110 11.85 7.74 5.13
CA GLN A 110 11.29 8.28 6.36
C GLN A 110 10.18 7.38 6.90
N ASP A 111 9.31 6.91 6.02
CA ASP A 111 8.14 6.13 6.43
C ASP A 111 8.51 4.79 7.07
N HIS A 112 9.58 4.13 6.60
CA HIS A 112 10.03 2.88 7.23
C HIS A 112 10.82 3.07 8.53
N ARG A 113 11.11 4.31 8.97
CA ARG A 113 11.87 4.56 10.22
C ARG A 113 11.14 4.02 11.43
N PHE A 114 9.81 4.15 11.45
CA PHE A 114 8.97 3.59 12.51
C PHE A 114 9.18 2.09 12.65
N LEU A 115 9.03 1.35 11.54
CA LEU A 115 9.18 -0.09 11.55
C LEU A 115 10.61 -0.52 11.91
N LYS A 116 11.63 0.17 11.38
CA LYS A 116 13.03 -0.07 11.75
C LYS A 116 13.29 0.14 13.25
N ARG A 117 12.67 1.14 13.87
CA ARG A 117 12.80 1.39 15.32
C ARG A 117 12.21 0.26 16.15
N LEU A 118 11.08 -0.33 15.72
CA LEU A 118 10.44 -1.43 16.44
C LEU A 118 11.17 -2.76 16.24
N THR A 119 11.68 -3.02 15.04
CA THR A 119 12.26 -4.31 14.67
C THR A 119 13.74 -4.45 15.01
N LYS A 120 14.51 -3.35 14.98
CA LYS A 120 15.97 -3.39 15.23
C LYS A 120 16.36 -3.88 16.63
N PRO A 121 15.67 -3.51 17.73
CA PRO A 121 16.01 -4.00 19.07
C PRO A 121 15.80 -5.51 19.24
N GLY A 122 14.88 -6.12 18.49
CA GLY A 122 14.55 -7.54 18.60
C GLY A 122 15.56 -8.51 17.99
N MET A 123 16.70 -8.03 17.45
CA MET A 123 17.71 -8.84 16.74
C MET A 123 17.14 -9.67 15.57
N GLY A 124 16.07 -9.17 14.93
CA GLY A 124 15.42 -9.83 13.79
C GLY A 124 14.32 -10.80 14.21
N PHE A 125 13.84 -11.57 13.24
CA PHE A 125 12.76 -12.54 13.43
C PHE A 125 13.29 -13.94 13.16
N PHE A 126 13.00 -14.88 14.07
CA PHE A 126 13.43 -16.27 13.96
C PHE A 126 12.68 -17.06 12.88
N SER A 127 11.46 -16.63 12.51
CA SER A 127 10.68 -17.27 11.44
C SER A 127 10.02 -16.25 10.52
N PHE A 128 9.83 -16.64 9.26
CA PHE A 128 9.14 -15.81 8.27
C PHE A 128 7.68 -15.54 8.67
N GLU A 129 6.99 -16.55 9.20
CA GLU A 129 5.59 -16.43 9.64
C GLU A 129 5.45 -15.44 10.80
N THR A 130 6.34 -15.52 11.78
CA THR A 130 6.37 -14.59 12.91
C THR A 130 6.67 -13.17 12.43
N ALA A 131 7.62 -13.01 11.51
CA ALA A 131 7.95 -11.73 10.90
C ALA A 131 6.75 -11.13 10.17
N TRP A 132 6.06 -11.94 9.35
CA TRP A 132 4.88 -11.52 8.61
C TRP A 132 3.78 -11.00 9.53
N ARG A 133 3.38 -11.79 10.52
CA ARG A 133 2.31 -11.42 11.48
C ARG A 133 2.66 -10.17 12.28
N THR A 134 3.90 -10.09 12.76
CA THR A 134 4.36 -8.96 13.58
C THR A 134 4.43 -7.67 12.78
N ILE A 135 5.02 -7.71 11.58
CA ILE A 135 5.11 -6.54 10.69
C ILE A 135 3.70 -6.09 10.26
N GLN A 136 2.79 -7.02 9.95
CA GLN A 136 1.40 -6.70 9.66
C GLN A 136 0.74 -5.92 10.80
N GLY A 137 0.91 -6.39 12.05
CA GLY A 137 0.40 -5.67 13.22
C GLY A 137 0.99 -4.26 13.36
N PHE A 138 2.30 -4.12 13.16
CA PHE A 138 2.96 -2.81 13.21
C PHE A 138 2.47 -1.84 12.13
N GLU A 139 2.28 -2.31 10.90
CA GLU A 139 1.76 -1.48 9.81
C GLU A 139 0.31 -1.06 10.08
N VAL A 140 -0.56 -1.98 10.53
CA VAL A 140 -1.96 -1.65 10.90
C VAL A 140 -2.00 -0.59 12.00
N MET A 141 -1.18 -0.74 13.04
CA MET A 141 -1.09 0.26 14.12
C MET A 141 -0.54 1.60 13.61
N ASN A 142 0.35 1.59 12.62
CA ASN A 142 0.86 2.81 11.98
C ASN A 142 -0.22 3.49 11.13
N MET A 143 -1.00 2.74 10.36
CA MET A 143 -2.15 3.24 9.60
C MET A 143 -3.19 3.88 10.52
N LEU A 144 -3.51 3.22 11.64
CA LEU A 144 -4.41 3.75 12.67
C LEU A 144 -3.88 5.07 13.25
N ARG A 145 -2.60 5.10 13.63
CA ARG A 145 -1.94 6.32 14.16
C ARG A 145 -1.97 7.47 13.17
N LYS A 146 -1.84 7.18 11.86
CA LYS A 146 -1.92 8.16 10.78
C LYS A 146 -3.35 8.62 10.47
N GLY A 147 -4.38 7.98 11.04
CA GLY A 147 -5.77 8.29 10.75
C GLY A 147 -6.24 7.75 9.39
N GLN A 148 -5.64 6.67 8.90
CA GLN A 148 -6.02 6.04 7.62
C GLN A 148 -7.20 5.07 7.76
N VAL A 149 -7.62 4.81 9.00
CA VAL A 149 -8.76 3.94 9.29
C VAL A 149 -10.03 4.79 9.31
N GLN A 150 -11.04 4.36 8.57
CA GLN A 150 -12.33 5.05 8.52
C GLN A 150 -12.93 5.21 9.93
N GLY A 151 -13.46 6.41 10.22
CA GLY A 151 -14.08 6.72 11.51
C GLY A 151 -13.09 7.02 12.65
N VAL A 152 -11.77 6.98 12.41
CA VAL A 152 -10.76 7.32 13.42
C VAL A 152 -9.78 8.35 12.87
N ASN A 153 -9.91 9.57 13.37
CA ASN A 153 -9.03 10.68 12.98
C ASN A 153 -7.62 10.51 13.54
N LYS A 154 -6.65 11.12 12.85
CA LYS A 154 -5.28 11.24 13.34
C LYS A 154 -5.26 12.00 14.67
N GLY A 155 -4.65 11.40 15.69
CA GLY A 155 -4.51 12.02 17.02
C GLY A 155 -5.70 11.82 17.96
N ASP A 156 -6.80 11.20 17.51
CA ASP A 156 -7.93 10.84 18.36
C ASP A 156 -7.62 9.55 19.14
N VAL A 157 -6.83 9.69 20.22
CA VAL A 157 -6.34 8.56 21.01
C VAL A 157 -7.49 7.75 21.63
N GLN A 158 -8.57 8.42 22.04
CA GLN A 158 -9.74 7.75 22.62
C GLN A 158 -10.42 6.85 21.58
N ARG A 159 -10.75 7.39 20.40
CA ARG A 159 -11.36 6.56 19.34
C ARG A 159 -10.43 5.45 18.84
N GLN A 160 -9.12 5.71 18.76
CA GLN A 160 -8.13 4.68 18.43
C GLN A 160 -8.15 3.54 19.46
N ALA A 161 -8.13 3.87 20.76
CA ALA A 161 -8.17 2.88 21.84
C ALA A 161 -9.49 2.10 21.85
N THR A 162 -10.63 2.78 21.71
CA THR A 162 -11.95 2.12 21.66
C THR A 162 -12.07 1.18 20.46
N LEU A 163 -11.57 1.58 19.28
CA LEU A 163 -11.57 0.72 18.10
C LEU A 163 -10.73 -0.55 18.33
N VAL A 164 -9.54 -0.41 18.91
CA VAL A 164 -8.68 -1.54 19.25
C VAL A 164 -9.36 -2.45 20.28
N ALA A 165 -9.87 -1.89 21.38
CA ALA A 165 -10.57 -2.65 22.41
C ALA A 165 -11.74 -3.46 21.83
N ARG A 166 -12.57 -2.83 20.98
CA ARG A 166 -13.69 -3.48 20.29
C ARG A 166 -13.21 -4.62 19.37
N LEU A 167 -12.15 -4.42 18.59
CA LEU A 167 -11.60 -5.43 17.69
C LEU A 167 -11.13 -6.69 18.43
N PHE A 168 -10.60 -6.53 19.63
CA PHE A 168 -10.10 -7.63 20.47
C PHE A 168 -11.13 -8.12 21.50
N GLY A 169 -12.36 -7.60 21.49
CA GLY A 169 -13.40 -7.98 22.45
C GLY A 169 -13.08 -7.62 23.90
N ILE A 170 -12.20 -6.63 24.11
CA ILE A 170 -11.88 -6.11 25.44
C ILE A 170 -12.99 -5.14 25.82
N VAL A 171 -13.64 -5.37 26.95
CA VAL A 171 -14.62 -4.43 27.51
C VAL A 171 -13.87 -3.14 27.81
N ALA A 172 -14.18 -2.08 27.06
CA ALA A 172 -13.59 -0.75 27.21
C ALA A 172 -14.20 -0.01 28.41
#